data_AF-A0A7S4W019-F1
#
_entry.id   AF-A0A7S4W019-F1
#
_cell.length_a   1.000
_cell.length_b   1.000
_cell.length_c   1.000
_cell.angle_alpha   90.00
_cell.angle_beta   90.00
_cell.angle_gamma   90.00
#
_symmetry.space_group_name_H-M   'P 1'
#
loop_
_entity.id
_entity.type
_entity.pdbx_description
1 polymer ?
#
loop_
_entity_poly.entity_id
_entity_poly.type
_entity_poly.pdbx_seq_one_letter_code
_entity_poly.pdbx_strand_id
1 'polypeptide(L)'
;PSIGRGNATVMHRCAGCVVFSDASGFTKLTETLAKRGDGAEVLSKCLNKFFTPLIEIIEAYRGDVIKFSGDALSILFEATDDYALHPSPCGSPDAPRKTALQLACLRASACCLEIHKRLHNFDTGEGGV
;
A
#
# COMPACT_ATOMS: atom_id res chain seq x y z
N PRO A 1 -35.82 10.20 30.46
CA PRO A 1 -34.34 10.34 30.36
C PRO A 1 -33.80 9.50 29.20
N SER A 2 -33.56 10.16 28.06
CA SER A 2 -33.00 9.56 26.85
C SER A 2 -31.52 9.24 27.05
N ILE A 3 -31.18 7.95 27.11
CA ILE A 3 -29.79 7.46 27.13
C ILE A 3 -29.17 7.78 25.77
N GLY A 4 -28.26 8.76 25.77
CA GLY A 4 -27.39 9.04 24.63
C GLY A 4 -26.43 7.88 24.44
N ARG A 5 -26.47 7.23 23.27
CA ARG A 5 -25.41 6.31 22.83
C ARG A 5 -24.13 7.13 22.65
N GLY A 6 -23.25 7.10 23.64
CA GLY A 6 -21.89 7.58 23.48
C GLY A 6 -21.17 6.70 22.47
N ASN A 7 -20.51 7.32 21.49
CA ASN A 7 -19.68 6.62 20.52
C ASN A 7 -18.51 5.97 21.25
N ALA A 8 -18.59 4.66 21.51
CA ALA A 8 -17.51 3.91 22.13
C ALA A 8 -16.34 3.80 21.14
N THR A 9 -15.24 4.50 21.41
CA THR A 9 -14.01 4.38 20.63
C THR A 9 -13.39 3.00 20.87
N VAL A 10 -13.28 2.19 19.81
CA VAL A 10 -12.55 0.93 19.84
C VAL A 10 -11.09 1.20 19.46
N MET A 11 -10.16 0.79 20.31
CA MET A 11 -8.72 0.96 20.08
C MET A 11 -8.07 -0.41 19.82
N HIS A 12 -7.50 -0.60 18.64
CA HIS A 12 -6.68 -1.76 18.30
C HIS A 12 -5.19 -1.40 18.42
N ARG A 13 -4.37 -2.31 18.97
CA ARG A 13 -2.92 -2.13 19.09
C ARG A 13 -2.20 -3.32 18.47
N CYS A 14 -1.28 -3.04 17.56
CA CYS A 14 -0.43 -4.04 16.93
C CYS A 14 0.99 -3.50 16.77
N ALA A 15 1.97 -4.39 16.68
CA ALA A 15 3.32 -4.07 16.23
C ALA A 15 3.44 -4.35 14.74
N GLY A 16 4.29 -3.62 14.02
CA GLY A 16 4.44 -3.81 12.58
C GLY A 16 5.38 -2.80 11.94
N CYS A 17 5.56 -2.95 10.63
CA CYS A 17 6.24 -1.98 9.78
C CYS A 17 5.17 -1.19 9.01
N VAL A 18 5.31 0.13 8.95
CA VAL A 18 4.42 0.98 8.14
C VAL A 18 5.22 1.54 6.96
N VAL A 19 4.68 1.37 5.76
CA VAL A 19 5.19 1.99 4.54
C VAL A 19 4.28 3.14 4.16
N PHE A 20 4.87 4.30 3.95
CA PHE A 20 4.22 5.43 3.32
C PHE A 20 4.72 5.51 1.87
N SER A 21 3.82 5.32 0.91
CA SER A 21 4.14 5.29 -0.51
C SER A 21 3.44 6.45 -1.20
N ASP A 22 4.19 7.25 -1.95
CA ASP A 22 3.67 8.37 -2.73
C ASP A 22 3.76 8.04 -4.22
N ALA A 23 2.67 8.24 -4.96
CA ALA A 23 2.63 8.01 -6.40
C ALA A 23 3.20 9.23 -7.14
N SER A 24 4.53 9.36 -7.13
CA SER A 24 5.23 10.48 -7.77
C SER A 24 4.85 10.60 -9.26
N GLY A 25 4.35 11.77 -9.66
CA GLY A 25 3.91 12.05 -11.04
C GLY A 25 2.40 12.19 -11.20
N PHE A 26 1.60 11.59 -10.30
CA PHE A 26 0.14 11.77 -10.30
C PHE A 26 -0.28 13.16 -9.84
N THR A 27 0.49 13.83 -8.98
CA THR A 27 0.26 15.23 -8.63
C THR A 27 0.28 16.12 -9.88
N LYS A 28 1.30 15.95 -10.73
CA LYS A 28 1.45 16.71 -11.99
C LYS A 28 0.37 16.35 -13.02
N LEU A 29 0.00 15.07 -13.11
CA LEU A 29 -1.11 14.60 -13.95
C LEU A 29 -2.44 15.22 -13.49
N THR A 30 -2.68 15.25 -12.18
CA THR A 30 -3.87 15.86 -11.54
C THR A 30 -3.94 17.34 -11.84
N GLU A 31 -2.85 18.09 -11.67
CA GLU A 31 -2.78 19.51 -12.00
C GLU A 31 -3.03 19.80 -13.49
N THR A 32 -2.60 18.89 -14.37
CA THR A 32 -2.79 19.04 -15.82
C THR A 32 -4.21 18.72 -16.25
N LEU A 33 -4.79 17.64 -15.70
CA LEU A 33 -6.17 17.24 -15.96
C LEU A 33 -7.17 18.20 -15.31
N ALA A 34 -6.86 18.81 -14.16
CA ALA A 34 -7.71 19.82 -13.51
C ALA A 34 -8.00 21.04 -14.41
N LYS A 35 -7.20 21.26 -15.46
CA LYS A 35 -7.41 22.33 -16.45
C LYS A 35 -8.36 21.93 -17.59
N ARG A 36 -8.78 20.66 -17.68
CA ARG A 36 -9.73 20.13 -18.67
C ARG A 36 -11.13 19.94 -18.05
N GLY A 37 -12.17 20.13 -18.86
CA GLY A 37 -13.57 20.00 -18.42
C GLY A 37 -13.99 18.57 -18.01
N ASP A 38 -13.28 17.55 -18.49
CA ASP A 38 -13.48 16.12 -18.21
C ASP A 38 -12.39 15.52 -17.30
N GLY A 39 -11.51 16.35 -16.74
CA GLY A 39 -10.29 15.91 -16.05
C GLY A 39 -10.50 15.04 -14.82
N ALA A 40 -11.62 15.18 -14.11
CA ALA A 40 -11.92 14.39 -12.92
C ALA A 40 -12.20 12.92 -13.25
N GLU A 41 -12.93 12.65 -14.33
CA GLU A 41 -13.26 11.28 -14.74
C GLU A 41 -12.02 10.55 -15.26
N VAL A 42 -11.22 11.24 -16.07
CA VAL A 42 -9.95 10.74 -16.60
C VAL A 42 -8.97 10.44 -15.46
N LEU A 43 -8.84 11.35 -14.50
CA LEU A 43 -8.00 11.15 -13.32
C LEU A 43 -8.44 9.93 -12.52
N SER A 44 -9.74 9.77 -12.27
CA SER A 44 -10.27 8.62 -11.53
C SER A 44 -9.96 7.29 -12.24
N LYS A 45 -10.08 7.24 -13.58
CA LYS A 45 -9.71 6.06 -14.38
C LYS A 45 -8.21 5.75 -14.29
N CYS A 46 -7.35 6.76 -14.40
CA CYS A 46 -5.91 6.60 -14.28
C CYS A 46 -5.49 6.12 -12.87
N LEU A 47 -6.06 6.71 -11.82
CA LEU A 47 -5.81 6.29 -10.44
C LEU A 47 -6.25 4.83 -10.22
N ASN A 48 -7.45 4.45 -10.66
CA ASN A 48 -7.92 3.07 -10.52
C ASN A 48 -7.04 2.07 -11.28
N LYS A 49 -6.59 2.40 -12.50
CA LYS A 49 -5.66 1.55 -13.27
C LYS A 49 -4.31 1.35 -12.59
N PHE A 50 -3.81 2.34 -11.86
CA PHE A 50 -2.54 2.26 -11.14
C PHE A 50 -2.69 1.59 -9.78
N PHE A 51 -3.72 1.96 -9.01
CA PHE A 51 -3.94 1.43 -7.67
C PHE A 51 -4.33 -0.04 -7.66
N THR A 52 -5.06 -0.53 -8.68
CA THR A 52 -5.46 -1.95 -8.74
C THR A 52 -4.25 -2.90 -8.68
N PRO A 53 -3.28 -2.86 -9.62
CA PRO A 53 -2.10 -3.73 -9.54
C PRO A 53 -1.20 -3.41 -8.35
N LEU A 54 -1.17 -2.16 -7.87
CA LEU A 54 -0.42 -1.79 -6.67
C LEU A 54 -0.98 -2.50 -5.41
N ILE A 55 -2.30 -2.47 -5.22
CA ILE A 55 -2.98 -3.13 -4.11
C ILE A 55 -2.79 -4.64 -4.19
N GLU A 56 -2.91 -5.24 -5.39
CA GLU A 56 -2.66 -6.68 -5.59
C GLU A 56 -1.24 -7.09 -5.16
N ILE A 57 -0.22 -6.27 -5.48
CA ILE A 57 1.15 -6.52 -5.01
C ILE A 57 1.20 -6.42 -3.49
N ILE A 58 0.64 -5.36 -2.91
CA ILE A 58 0.64 -5.15 -1.45
C ILE A 58 0.03 -6.35 -0.70
N GLU A 59 -1.14 -6.80 -1.15
CA GLU A 59 -1.83 -7.96 -0.58
C GLU A 59 -1.03 -9.26 -0.74
N ALA A 60 -0.37 -9.47 -1.88
CA ALA A 60 0.50 -10.63 -2.11
C ALA A 60 1.67 -10.71 -1.12
N TYR A 61 2.18 -9.56 -0.66
CA TYR A 61 3.20 -9.47 0.39
C TYR A 61 2.62 -9.37 1.81
N ARG A 62 1.30 -9.55 1.96
CA ARG A 62 0.55 -9.50 3.23
C ARG A 62 0.67 -8.14 3.92
N GLY A 63 0.68 -7.07 3.14
CA GLY A 63 0.43 -5.72 3.62
C GLY A 63 -1.06 -5.40 3.55
N ASP A 64 -1.49 -4.45 4.38
CA ASP A 64 -2.85 -3.92 4.39
C ASP A 64 -2.84 -2.41 4.15
N VAL A 65 -3.68 -1.92 3.24
CA VAL A 65 -3.80 -0.49 2.94
C VAL A 65 -4.72 0.15 3.96
N ILE A 66 -4.14 0.74 4.99
CA ILE A 66 -4.89 1.31 6.12
C ILE A 66 -5.42 2.72 5.85
N LYS A 67 -4.86 3.42 4.85
CA LYS A 67 -5.30 4.78 4.50
C LYS A 67 -4.88 5.21 3.10
N PHE A 68 -5.82 5.82 2.38
CA PHE A 68 -5.57 6.62 1.17
C PHE A 68 -5.48 8.11 1.55
N SER A 69 -4.44 8.80 1.10
CA SER A 69 -4.19 10.22 1.36
C SER A 69 -3.90 10.94 0.04
N GLY A 70 -4.95 11.17 -0.76
CA GLY A 70 -4.79 11.73 -2.10
C GLY A 70 -4.13 10.72 -3.04
N ASP A 71 -2.91 11.03 -3.47
CA ASP A 71 -2.02 10.21 -4.29
C ASP A 71 -1.02 9.36 -3.47
N ALA A 72 -1.10 9.42 -2.14
CA ALA A 72 -0.27 8.60 -1.24
C ALA A 72 -1.07 7.49 -0.53
N LEU A 73 -0.40 6.38 -0.23
CA LEU A 73 -0.90 5.24 0.52
C LEU A 73 -0.13 5.05 1.82
N SER A 74 -0.86 4.72 2.89
CA SER A 74 -0.29 4.17 4.11
C SER A 74 -0.58 2.67 4.18
N ILE A 75 0.46 1.87 4.29
CA ILE A 75 0.39 0.41 4.24
C ILE A 75 0.97 -0.14 5.55
N LEU A 76 0.24 -1.02 6.22
CA LEU A 76 0.67 -1.71 7.42
C LEU A 76 1.08 -3.15 7.08
N PHE A 77 2.30 -3.51 7.46
CA PHE A 77 2.77 -4.89 7.54
C PHE A 77 2.80 -5.29 9.00
N GLU A 78 1.75 -5.98 9.47
CA GLU A 78 1.66 -6.39 10.87
C GLU A 78 2.72 -7.46 11.21
N ALA A 79 3.32 -7.33 12.38
CA ALA A 79 4.27 -8.27 12.94
C ALA A 79 3.55 -9.53 13.43
N THR A 80 3.42 -10.52 12.54
CA THR A 80 2.83 -11.83 12.80
C THR A 80 3.87 -12.94 12.84
N ASP A 81 3.53 -14.10 13.41
CA ASP A 81 4.39 -15.27 13.35
C ASP A 81 4.34 -15.92 11.96
N ASP A 82 5.24 -15.49 11.08
CA ASP A 82 5.26 -15.98 9.69
C ASP A 82 5.76 -17.42 9.58
N TYR A 83 6.43 -17.96 10.62
CA TYR A 83 6.88 -19.36 10.63
C TYR A 83 5.71 -20.36 10.72
N ALA A 84 4.53 -19.93 11.18
CA ALA A 84 3.34 -20.77 11.24
C ALA A 84 2.82 -21.15 9.83
N LEU A 85 3.07 -20.30 8.83
CA LEU A 85 2.59 -20.47 7.46
C LEU A 85 3.72 -20.72 6.46
N HIS A 86 4.96 -20.34 6.79
CA HIS A 86 6.10 -20.45 5.88
C HIS A 86 7.34 -21.05 6.56
N PRO A 87 7.90 -22.16 6.05
CA PRO A 87 9.09 -22.79 6.65
C PRO A 87 10.34 -21.88 6.62
N SER A 88 10.44 -21.01 5.61
CA SER A 88 11.56 -20.10 5.40
C SER A 88 11.05 -18.70 5.04
N PRO A 89 10.49 -17.95 6.00
CA PRO A 89 9.77 -16.70 5.73
C PRO A 89 10.70 -15.55 5.28
N CYS A 90 12.01 -15.68 5.51
CA CYS A 90 13.01 -14.71 5.04
C CYS A 90 13.68 -15.12 3.71
N GLY A 91 13.22 -16.20 3.07
CA GLY A 91 13.71 -16.66 1.77
C GLY A 91 15.06 -17.39 1.80
N SER A 92 15.67 -17.58 2.97
CA SER A 92 16.91 -18.34 3.13
C SER A 92 16.76 -19.36 4.28
N PRO A 93 16.93 -20.67 4.02
CA PRO A 93 16.77 -21.72 5.03
C PRO A 93 17.85 -21.66 6.12
N ASP A 94 19.03 -21.13 5.80
CA ASP A 94 20.18 -21.08 6.71
C ASP A 94 20.26 -19.78 7.52
N ALA A 95 19.34 -18.83 7.27
CA ALA A 95 19.34 -17.57 7.98
C ALA A 95 18.90 -17.74 9.44
N PRO A 96 19.53 -17.01 10.39
CA PRO A 96 19.08 -17.01 11.78
C PRO A 96 17.61 -16.62 11.89
N ARG A 97 16.90 -17.28 12.82
CA ARG A 97 15.48 -17.02 13.09
C ARG A 97 15.28 -15.54 13.39
N LYS A 98 14.29 -14.94 12.72
CA LYS A 98 13.99 -13.51 12.84
C LYS A 98 12.75 -13.29 13.70
N THR A 99 12.67 -12.14 14.35
CA THR A 99 11.47 -11.73 15.08
C THR A 99 10.33 -11.40 14.11
N ALA A 100 9.09 -11.45 14.58
CA ALA A 100 7.91 -11.08 13.79
C ALA A 100 8.03 -9.67 13.18
N LEU A 101 8.60 -8.71 13.92
CA LEU A 101 8.83 -7.35 13.43
C LEU A 101 9.91 -7.30 12.33
N GLN A 102 11.00 -8.05 12.48
CA GLN A 102 12.03 -8.14 11.44
C GLN A 102 11.46 -8.74 10.15
N LEU A 103 10.59 -9.75 10.26
CA LEU A 103 9.93 -10.36 9.11
C LEU A 103 8.91 -9.41 8.47
N ALA A 104 8.17 -8.63 9.25
CA ALA A 104 7.32 -7.55 8.73
C ALA A 104 8.13 -6.52 7.93
N CYS A 105 9.30 -6.09 8.44
CA CYS A 105 10.19 -5.18 7.70
C CYS A 105 10.73 -5.80 6.40
N LEU A 106 11.04 -7.10 6.40
CA LEU A 106 11.47 -7.82 5.19
C LEU A 106 10.34 -7.91 4.16
N ARG A 107 9.12 -8.25 4.57
CA ARG A 107 7.94 -8.25 3.70
C ARG A 107 7.69 -6.86 3.10
N ALA A 108 7.70 -5.83 3.94
CA ALA A 108 7.55 -4.44 3.50
C ALA A 108 8.62 -4.06 2.46
N SER A 109 9.89 -4.36 2.74
CA SER A 109 11.00 -4.04 1.84
C SER A 109 10.92 -4.81 0.52
N ALA A 110 10.59 -6.10 0.57
CA ALA A 110 10.41 -6.93 -0.62
C ALA A 110 9.21 -6.46 -1.47
N CYS A 111 8.11 -6.07 -0.82
CA CYS A 111 6.95 -5.47 -1.46
C CYS A 111 7.33 -4.18 -2.19
N CYS A 112 8.04 -3.26 -1.52
CA CYS A 112 8.49 -2.01 -2.14
C CYS A 112 9.37 -2.27 -3.37
N LEU A 113 10.28 -3.24 -3.29
CA LEU A 113 11.11 -3.64 -4.44
C LEU A 113 10.26 -4.18 -5.59
N GLU A 114 9.24 -4.99 -5.32
CA GLU A 114 8.37 -5.54 -6.35
C GLU A 114 7.48 -4.46 -6.98
N ILE A 115 6.95 -3.53 -6.17
CA ILE A 115 6.24 -2.34 -6.64
C ILE A 115 7.13 -1.57 -7.61
N HIS A 116 8.37 -1.28 -7.24
CA HIS A 116 9.30 -0.60 -8.14
C HIS A 116 9.63 -1.42 -9.38
N LYS A 117 9.78 -2.75 -9.31
CA LYS A 117 10.05 -3.56 -10.50
C LYS A 117 8.89 -3.57 -11.50
N ARG A 118 7.63 -3.60 -11.03
CA ARG A 118 6.45 -3.75 -11.90
C ARG A 118 5.84 -2.42 -12.33
N LEU A 119 5.91 -1.41 -11.48
CA LEU A 119 5.21 -0.14 -11.67
C LEU A 119 6.15 1.04 -11.94
N HIS A 120 7.47 0.81 -12.00
CA HIS A 120 8.38 1.84 -12.50
C HIS A 120 8.07 2.14 -13.97
N ASN A 121 7.89 3.43 -14.28
CA ASN A 121 7.44 3.93 -15.59
C ASN A 121 6.11 3.31 -16.06
N PHE A 122 5.17 3.08 -15.14
CA PHE A 122 3.84 2.61 -15.50
C PHE A 122 3.19 3.56 -16.51
N ASP A 123 2.95 3.06 -17.72
CA ASP A 123 2.24 3.79 -18.77
C ASP A 123 0.73 3.76 -18.44
N THR A 124 0.17 4.93 -18.15
CA THR A 124 -1.28 5.07 -17.88
C THR A 124 -2.11 4.82 -19.15
N GLY A 125 -1.47 4.68 -20.32
CA GLY A 125 -2.11 4.46 -21.60
C GLY A 125 -2.74 5.72 -22.18
N GLU A 126 -2.42 6.89 -21.62
CA GLU A 126 -2.81 8.19 -22.14
C GLU A 126 -1.62 8.86 -22.80
N GLY A 127 -1.16 8.27 -23.91
CA GLY A 127 -0.20 8.89 -24.81
C GLY A 127 -0.79 10.16 -25.41
N GLY A 128 -0.56 11.31 -24.77
CA GLY A 128 -1.07 12.59 -25.25
C GLY A 128 -1.13 13.74 -24.23
N VAL A 129 -0.24 13.76 -23.24
CA VAL A 129 0.00 14.93 -22.39
C VAL A 129 1.50 15.22 -22.32
#